data_AF-A0A1I4P5E1-F1
#
_entry.id   AF-A0A1I4P5E1-F1
#
_cell.length_a   1.000
_cell.length_b   1.000
_cell.length_c   1.000
_cell.angle_alpha   90.00
_cell.angle_beta   90.00
_cell.angle_gamma   90.00
#
_symmetry.space_group_name_H-M   'P 1'
#
loop_
_entity.id
_entity.type
_entity.pdbx_description
1 polymer ?
#
loop_
_entity_poly.entity_id
_entity_poly.type
_entity_poly.pdbx_seq_one_letter_code
_entity_poly.pdbx_strand_id
1 'polypeptide(L)'
;MKLTEKQQSVLNELRKIGRENAYRYRGVTPYLHQGDCEKLAKGDQACVFGMGGLTYQVGRRLGIAAPSVLGVFKALQRKGLVIREETYPDYQRARYWWPIGLAAELAGELLPASEVTP
;
A
#
# COMPACT_ATOMS: atom_id res chain seq x y z
N MET A 1 15.52 -12.66 7.00
CA MET A 1 15.57 -11.74 8.16
C MET A 1 14.31 -11.90 8.99
N LYS A 2 14.39 -12.02 10.33
CA LYS A 2 13.23 -12.22 11.20
C LYS A 2 12.59 -10.87 11.58
N LEU A 3 11.25 -10.78 11.49
CA LEU A 3 10.47 -9.65 11.97
C LEU A 3 10.03 -9.87 13.42
N THR A 4 9.87 -8.79 14.17
CA THR A 4 9.16 -8.86 15.47
C THR A 4 7.67 -9.07 15.23
N GLU A 5 6.94 -9.61 16.21
CA GLU A 5 5.48 -9.76 16.12
C GLU A 5 4.80 -8.43 15.80
N LYS A 6 5.23 -7.35 16.45
CA LYS A 6 4.73 -6.00 16.18
C LYS A 6 5.00 -5.53 14.75
N GLN A 7 6.19 -5.81 14.22
CA GLN A 7 6.53 -5.50 12.83
C GLN A 7 5.65 -6.30 11.86
N GLN A 8 5.44 -7.59 12.13
CA GLN A 8 4.62 -8.46 11.32
C GLN A 8 3.15 -8.01 11.32
N SER A 9 2.58 -7.72 12.50
CA SER A 9 1.19 -7.26 12.62
C SER A 9 0.95 -5.94 11.91
N VAL A 10 1.87 -4.97 12.06
CA VAL A 10 1.80 -3.68 11.34
C VAL A 10 1.90 -3.88 9.82
N LEU A 11 2.82 -4.73 9.36
CA LEU A 11 2.97 -5.02 7.93
C LEU A 11 1.73 -5.71 7.35
N ASN A 12 1.18 -6.69 8.07
CA ASN A 12 -0.03 -7.41 7.66
C ASN A 12 -1.23 -6.45 7.57
N GLU A 13 -1.40 -5.57 8.55
CA GLU A 13 -2.51 -4.62 8.54
C GLU A 13 -2.36 -3.57 7.45
N LEU A 14 -1.14 -3.12 7.19
CA LEU A 14 -0.85 -2.25 6.06
C LEU A 14 -1.24 -2.92 4.72
N ARG A 15 -0.97 -4.22 4.56
CA ARG A 15 -1.36 -4.99 3.36
C ARG A 15 -2.87 -5.07 3.20
N LYS A 16 -3.63 -5.28 4.28
CA LYS A 16 -5.10 -5.28 4.24
C LYS A 16 -5.65 -3.93 3.80
N ILE A 17 -5.17 -2.84 4.42
CA ILE A 17 -5.59 -1.47 4.07
C ILE A 17 -5.31 -1.19 2.59
N GLY A 18 -4.11 -1.54 2.11
CA GLY A 18 -3.74 -1.29 0.73
C GLY A 18 -4.63 -2.03 -0.27
N ARG A 19 -4.95 -3.30 0.01
CA ARG A 19 -5.90 -4.08 -0.78
C ARG A 19 -7.30 -3.48 -0.74
N GLU A 20 -7.82 -3.15 0.44
CA GLU A 20 -9.14 -2.53 0.59
C GLU A 20 -9.25 -1.21 -0.19
N ASN A 21 -8.22 -0.37 -0.13
CA ASN A 21 -8.20 0.90 -0.86
C ASN A 21 -8.22 0.69 -2.38
N ALA A 22 -7.60 -0.38 -2.89
CA ALA A 22 -7.66 -0.73 -4.31
C ALA A 22 -9.09 -1.07 -4.77
N TYR A 23 -9.89 -1.72 -3.93
CA TYR A 23 -11.27 -2.09 -4.28
C TYR A 23 -12.30 -1.00 -3.93
N ARG A 24 -11.99 -0.11 -2.97
CA ARG A 24 -12.95 0.85 -2.37
C ARG A 24 -13.69 1.70 -3.38
N TYR A 25 -13.01 2.11 -4.46
CA TYR A 25 -13.54 3.06 -5.44
C TYR A 25 -14.03 2.41 -6.72
N ARG A 26 -13.92 1.08 -6.85
CA ARG A 26 -14.29 0.34 -8.08
C ARG A 26 -15.71 0.64 -8.55
N GLY A 27 -16.67 0.70 -7.62
CA GLY A 27 -18.08 0.96 -7.91
C GLY A 27 -18.54 2.42 -7.75
N VAL A 28 -17.69 3.29 -7.18
CA VAL A 28 -18.08 4.68 -6.82
C VAL A 28 -17.48 5.70 -7.79
N THR A 29 -16.21 5.53 -8.16
CA THR A 29 -15.51 6.39 -9.11
C THR A 29 -14.69 5.53 -10.08
N PRO A 30 -15.34 4.89 -11.08
CA PRO A 30 -14.71 3.91 -11.95
C PRO A 30 -13.49 4.44 -12.72
N TYR A 31 -13.52 5.72 -13.11
CA TYR A 31 -12.41 6.36 -13.83
C TYR A 31 -11.13 6.47 -12.99
N LEU A 32 -11.23 6.73 -11.69
CA LEU A 32 -10.07 6.75 -10.78
C LEU A 32 -9.52 5.34 -10.57
N HIS A 33 -10.42 4.36 -10.37
CA HIS A 33 -10.04 2.96 -10.25
C HIS A 33 -9.32 2.46 -11.52
N GLN A 34 -9.82 2.81 -12.71
CA GLN A 34 -9.15 2.46 -13.97
C GLN A 34 -7.75 3.08 -14.08
N GLY A 35 -7.61 4.38 -13.75
CA GLY A 35 -6.30 5.04 -13.75
C GLY A 35 -5.30 4.42 -12.76
N ASP A 36 -5.79 3.88 -11.65
CA ASP A 36 -4.99 3.12 -10.69
C ASP A 36 -4.61 1.72 -11.22
N CYS A 37 -5.52 1.00 -11.88
CA CYS A 37 -5.18 -0.26 -12.57
C CYS A 37 -4.13 -0.05 -13.68
N GLU A 38 -4.21 1.03 -14.44
CA GLU A 38 -3.23 1.35 -15.50
C GLU A 38 -1.82 1.58 -14.95
N LYS A 39 -1.70 2.21 -13.78
CA LYS A 39 -0.41 2.37 -13.09
C LYS A 39 0.13 1.00 -12.66
N LEU A 40 -0.70 0.14 -12.03
CA LEU A 40 -0.30 -1.24 -11.71
C LEU A 40 0.19 -2.01 -12.94
N ALA A 41 -0.50 -1.90 -14.08
CA ALA A 41 -0.14 -2.55 -15.34
C ALA A 41 1.22 -2.09 -15.89
N LYS A 42 1.59 -0.82 -15.67
CA LYS A 42 2.90 -0.28 -16.08
C LYS A 42 4.05 -0.71 -15.17
N GLY A 43 3.79 -1.63 -14.24
CA GLY A 43 4.76 -2.05 -13.24
C GLY A 43 5.04 -0.94 -12.23
N ASP A 44 4.11 0.03 -12.10
CA ASP A 44 4.28 1.12 -11.17
C ASP A 44 4.23 0.58 -9.74
N GLN A 45 5.42 0.37 -9.19
CA GLN A 45 5.56 0.08 -7.77
C GLN A 45 4.97 1.20 -6.93
N ALA A 46 4.78 2.42 -7.48
CA ALA A 46 4.26 3.66 -6.91
C ALA A 46 2.78 3.95 -7.20
N CYS A 47 2.03 3.00 -7.76
CA CYS A 47 0.57 2.98 -7.63
C CYS A 47 0.10 3.07 -6.16
N VAL A 48 1.05 2.83 -5.24
CA VAL A 48 1.11 3.17 -3.81
C VAL A 48 0.45 4.47 -3.41
N PHE A 49 0.74 5.58 -4.08
CA PHE A 49 0.64 6.88 -3.41
C PHE A 49 -0.80 7.41 -3.31
N GLY A 50 -1.75 6.76 -4.01
CA GLY A 50 -3.19 6.98 -3.83
C GLY A 50 -3.91 5.89 -3.04
N MET A 51 -3.36 4.67 -2.99
CA MET A 51 -3.99 3.52 -2.34
C MET A 51 -3.37 3.19 -0.97
N GLY A 52 -2.29 3.86 -0.62
CA GLY A 52 -1.53 3.88 0.63
C GLY A 52 -2.24 3.57 1.95
N GLY A 53 -1.50 3.03 2.92
CA GLY A 53 -1.92 3.07 4.32
C GLY A 53 -1.28 4.24 5.08
N LEU A 54 -2.07 4.86 5.95
CA LEU A 54 -1.62 5.91 6.86
C LEU A 54 -1.33 5.34 8.25
N THR A 55 -0.40 5.95 8.98
CA THR A 55 -0.04 5.53 10.34
C THR A 55 -1.24 5.53 11.29
N TYR A 56 -2.18 6.47 11.13
CA TYR A 56 -3.41 6.50 11.91
C TYR A 56 -4.38 5.37 11.55
N GLN A 57 -4.44 4.94 10.28
CA GLN A 57 -5.35 3.87 9.85
C GLN A 57 -4.91 2.55 10.48
N VAL A 58 -3.62 2.21 10.34
CA VAL A 58 -3.04 1.02 10.97
C VAL A 58 -3.13 1.13 12.49
N GLY A 59 -2.80 2.30 13.05
CA GLY A 59 -2.85 2.52 14.50
C GLY A 59 -4.25 2.29 15.08
N ARG A 60 -5.28 2.85 14.44
CA ARG A 60 -6.68 2.65 14.82
C ARG A 60 -7.08 1.17 14.77
N ARG A 61 -6.72 0.44 13.71
CA ARG A 61 -7.11 -0.97 13.53
C ARG A 61 -6.41 -1.92 14.50
N LEU A 62 -5.18 -1.62 14.88
CA LEU A 62 -4.39 -2.45 15.79
C LEU A 62 -4.42 -1.98 17.25
N GLY A 63 -5.14 -0.90 17.58
CA GLY A 63 -5.17 -0.34 18.94
C GLY A 63 -3.82 0.21 19.40
N ILE A 64 -2.99 0.73 18.50
CA ILE A 64 -1.64 1.25 18.80
C ILE A 64 -1.50 2.72 18.38
N ALA A 65 -0.68 3.47 19.13
CA ALA A 65 -0.46 4.87 18.84
C ALA A 65 0.23 5.09 17.49
N ALA A 66 -0.24 6.07 16.70
CA ALA A 66 0.31 6.39 15.37
C ALA A 66 1.83 6.68 15.36
N PRO A 67 2.44 7.35 16.36
CA PRO A 67 3.89 7.49 16.44
C PRO A 67 4.62 6.15 16.55
N SER A 68 4.02 5.17 17.25
CA SER A 68 4.59 3.84 17.33
C SER A 68 4.52 3.10 15.99
N VAL A 69 3.44 3.27 15.22
CA VAL A 69 3.33 2.73 13.86
C VAL A 69 4.40 3.34 12.96
N LEU A 70 4.58 4.67 13.04
CA LEU A 70 5.60 5.38 12.28
C LEU A 70 7.01 4.82 12.54
N GLY A 71 7.34 4.54 13.80
CA GLY A 71 8.61 3.90 14.16
C GLY A 71 8.77 2.52 13.50
N VAL A 72 7.71 1.72 13.47
CA VAL A 72 7.70 0.41 12.80
C VAL A 72 7.84 0.54 11.29
N PHE A 73 7.12 1.47 10.67
CA PHE A 73 7.24 1.74 9.23
C PHE A 73 8.65 2.15 8.82
N LYS A 74 9.29 3.07 9.56
CA LYS A 74 10.70 3.43 9.32
C LYS A 74 11.63 2.21 9.44
N ALA A 75 11.37 1.30 10.38
CA ALA A 75 12.15 0.08 10.52
C ALA A 75 11.92 -0.89 9.35
N LEU A 76 10.67 -1.08 8.92
CA LEU A 76 10.31 -1.91 7.76
C LEU A 76 10.86 -1.34 6.45
N GLN A 77 10.90 -0.02 6.31
CA GLN A 77 11.52 0.65 5.16
C GLN A 77 13.01 0.37 5.07
N ARG A 78 13.76 0.50 6.17
CA ARG A 78 15.19 0.12 6.21
C ARG A 78 15.44 -1.35 5.87
N LYS A 79 14.42 -2.19 6.03
CA LYS A 79 14.44 -3.62 5.73
C LYS A 79 13.99 -3.94 4.30
N GLY A 80 13.66 -2.93 3.49
CA GLY A 80 13.17 -3.13 2.12
C GLY A 80 11.80 -3.82 2.07
N LEU A 81 10.95 -3.63 3.08
CA LEU A 81 9.61 -4.25 3.14
C LEU A 81 8.48 -3.24 2.95
N VAL A 82 8.76 -1.95 3.13
CA VAL A 82 7.78 -0.89 2.95
C VAL A 82 8.42 0.30 2.23
N ILE A 83 7.67 0.94 1.33
CA ILE A 83 8.05 2.21 0.69
C ILE A 83 7.18 3.35 1.20
N ARG A 84 7.74 4.57 1.17
CA ARG A 84 7.09 5.80 1.63
C ARG A 84 6.84 6.70 0.42
N GLU A 85 5.73 7.45 0.47
CA GLU A 85 5.47 8.54 -0.46
C GLU A 85 6.48 9.68 -0.37
N GLU A 86 7.06 10.00 -1.52
CA GLU A 86 8.06 11.07 -1.67
C GLU A 86 7.78 12.00 -2.86
N THR A 87 6.82 11.67 -3.74
CA THR A 87 6.50 12.43 -4.96
C THR A 87 6.06 13.87 -4.68
N TYR A 88 5.43 14.12 -3.54
CA TYR A 88 4.99 15.45 -3.13
C TYR A 88 5.60 15.82 -1.77
N PRO A 89 6.90 16.17 -1.72
CA PRO A 89 7.61 16.41 -0.47
C PRO A 89 7.06 17.60 0.32
N ASP A 90 6.48 18.57 -0.38
CA ASP A 90 5.91 19.80 0.18
C ASP A 90 4.44 19.65 0.61
N TYR A 91 3.80 18.52 0.31
CA TYR A 91 2.40 18.29 0.62
C TYR A 91 2.24 17.93 2.10
N GLN A 92 1.51 18.75 2.86
CA GLN A 92 1.29 18.56 4.29
C GLN A 92 0.39 17.35 4.64
N ARG A 93 -0.07 16.57 3.65
CA ARG A 93 -0.87 15.37 3.91
C ARG A 93 -0.03 14.32 4.64
N ALA A 94 -0.73 13.48 5.41
CA ALA A 94 -0.10 12.34 6.04
C ALA A 94 0.54 11.45 4.95
N ARG A 95 1.83 11.16 5.09
CA ARG A 95 2.58 10.39 4.09
C ARG A 95 2.05 8.96 4.02
N TYR A 96 1.67 8.53 2.83
CA TYR A 96 1.27 7.15 2.60
C TYR A 96 2.47 6.21 2.65
N TRP A 97 2.22 4.99 3.15
CA TRP A 97 3.19 3.90 3.21
C TRP A 97 2.64 2.69 2.47
N TRP A 98 3.51 1.93 1.80
CA TRP A 98 3.14 0.71 1.07
C TRP A 98 3.93 -0.50 1.46
N PRO A 99 3.31 -1.69 1.52
CA PRO A 99 4.05 -2.93 1.55
C PRO A 99 4.62 -3.24 0.16
N ILE A 100 5.92 -3.54 0.11
CA ILE A 100 6.56 -4.05 -1.10
C ILE A 100 5.92 -5.40 -1.48
N GLY A 101 5.78 -5.64 -2.79
CA GLY A 101 5.17 -6.85 -3.35
C GLY A 101 3.64 -6.78 -3.53
N LEU A 102 2.93 -5.96 -2.75
CA LEU A 102 1.46 -5.87 -2.86
C LEU A 102 1.01 -5.37 -4.24
N ALA A 103 1.75 -4.46 -4.87
CA ALA A 103 1.43 -3.98 -6.21
C ALA A 103 1.43 -5.12 -7.25
N ALA A 104 2.40 -6.03 -7.18
CA ALA A 104 2.47 -7.19 -8.07
C ALA A 104 1.33 -8.18 -7.83
N GLU A 105 0.96 -8.39 -6.55
CA GLU A 105 -0.19 -9.22 -6.20
C GLU A 105 -1.51 -8.62 -6.74
N LEU A 106 -1.71 -7.31 -6.53
CA LEU A 106 -2.89 -6.61 -7.02
C LEU A 106 -2.94 -6.56 -8.54
N ALA A 107 -1.80 -6.45 -9.23
CA ALA A 107 -1.75 -6.54 -10.69
C ALA A 107 -2.28 -7.89 -11.17
N GLY A 108 -1.92 -9.00 -10.51
CA GLY A 108 -2.45 -10.34 -10.83
C GLY A 108 -3.93 -10.53 -10.52
N GLU A 109 -4.50 -9.74 -9.61
CA GLU A 109 -5.92 -9.82 -9.23
C GLU A 109 -6.84 -8.89 -10.03
N LEU A 110 -6.34 -7.69 -10.36
CA LEU A 110 -7.14 -6.59 -10.90
C LEU A 110 -7.01 -6.45 -12.41
N LEU A 111 -5.86 -6.84 -12.97
CA LEU A 111 -5.70 -6.82 -14.41
C LEU A 111 -6.32 -8.10 -14.97
N PRO A 112 -7.04 -8.03 -16.10
CA PRO A 112 -7.45 -9.23 -16.79
C PRO A 112 -6.19 -10.08 -16.99
N ALA A 113 -6.26 -11.37 -16.65
CA ALA A 113 -5.23 -12.31 -17.06
C ALA A 113 -5.15 -12.15 -18.57
N SER A 114 -4.10 -11.50 -19.07
CA SER A 114 -3.81 -11.52 -20.49
C SER A 114 -3.82 -12.99 -20.85
N GLU A 115 -4.81 -13.42 -21.63
CA GLU A 115 -4.75 -14.70 -22.29
C GLU A 115 -3.40 -14.69 -23.00
N VAL A 116 -2.46 -15.46 -22.44
CA VAL A 116 -1.23 -15.76 -23.13
C VAL A 116 -1.67 -16.66 -24.26
N THR A 117 -2.02 -16.05 -25.39
CA THR A 117 -2.27 -16.80 -26.61
C THR A 117 -0.95 -17.50 -26.95
N PRO A 118 -0.94 -18.84 -27.03
CA PRO A 118 0.28 -19.62 -27.24
C PRO A 118 0.94 -19.36 -28.61
#